data_AF-A0A4Z0Q519-F1
#
_entry.id   AF-A0A4Z0Q519-F1
#
_cell.length_a   1.000
_cell.length_b   1.000
_cell.length_c   1.000
_cell.angle_alpha   90.00
_cell.angle_beta   90.00
_cell.angle_gamma   90.00
#
_symmetry.space_group_name_H-M   'P 1'
#
loop_
_entity.id
_entity.type
_entity.pdbx_description
1 polymer ?
#
loop_
_entity_poly.entity_id
_entity_poly.type
_entity_poly.pdbx_seq_one_letter_code
_entity_poly.pdbx_strand_id
1 'polypeptide(L)'
;MSAPSLIAFDADDTLWSNQPHFDQVEARLLEILAHCADPARITEQLNQVQRQNMKLFGYGAKSFMLSMIETAIQLTDSKVTGLEIQQILDMGKDLLRYPIEPLPGVVEVLTELRRRGHRLMVLTKGDLFDQESKLARSGLGEFFDYVEIVSEKDEATYQRLLTRYNALPGEFFMIGNSLKSDILPVAQLGFRAVHVPFHATWIFEHVDPEKLEGLEFHAVTDLREVLGLVC
;
A
#
# COMPACT_ATOMS: atom_id res chain seq x y z
N MET A 1 -27.88 -19.56 1.82
CA MET A 1 -27.01 -18.38 1.67
C MET A 1 -25.82 -18.63 2.57
N SER A 2 -24.59 -18.52 2.05
CA SER A 2 -23.36 -18.51 2.85
C SER A 2 -23.47 -17.44 3.95
N ALA A 3 -22.82 -17.64 5.10
CA ALA A 3 -22.74 -16.60 6.13
C ALA A 3 -22.01 -15.36 5.57
N PRO A 4 -22.40 -14.14 5.97
CA PRO A 4 -21.75 -12.92 5.49
C PRO A 4 -20.28 -12.88 5.92
N SER A 5 -19.39 -12.90 4.94
CA SER A 5 -17.94 -12.77 5.14
C SER A 5 -17.50 -11.35 5.54
N LEU A 6 -16.37 -11.26 6.23
CA LEU A 6 -15.57 -10.04 6.38
C LEU A 6 -14.56 -9.96 5.23
N ILE A 7 -14.63 -8.91 4.43
CA ILE A 7 -13.76 -8.73 3.26
C ILE A 7 -12.86 -7.52 3.52
N ALA A 8 -11.56 -7.78 3.67
CA ALA A 8 -10.54 -6.75 3.78
C ALA A 8 -9.98 -6.40 2.40
N PHE A 9 -9.88 -5.10 2.14
CA PHE A 9 -9.23 -4.53 0.98
C PHE A 9 -7.96 -3.81 1.44
N ASP A 10 -6.85 -4.10 0.78
CA ASP A 10 -5.76 -3.14 0.72
C ASP A 10 -6.23 -1.83 0.07
N ALA A 11 -5.54 -0.72 0.36
CA ALA A 11 -5.94 0.59 -0.07
C ALA A 11 -5.13 1.09 -1.27
N ASP A 12 -3.86 1.37 -1.04
CA ASP A 12 -2.95 1.96 -2.02
C ASP A 12 -2.65 0.94 -3.14
N ASP A 13 -2.88 1.34 -4.39
CA ASP A 13 -2.73 0.50 -5.60
C ASP A 13 -3.73 -0.66 -5.73
N THR A 14 -4.72 -0.73 -4.82
CA THR A 14 -5.86 -1.68 -4.87
C THR A 14 -7.20 -0.94 -5.03
N LEU A 15 -7.46 0.09 -4.22
CA LEU A 15 -8.67 0.92 -4.29
C LEU A 15 -8.45 2.21 -5.08
N TRP A 16 -7.24 2.77 -5.05
CA TRP A 16 -6.84 3.98 -5.78
C TRP A 16 -5.36 3.89 -6.15
N SER A 17 -4.94 4.64 -7.18
CA SER A 17 -3.52 4.70 -7.58
C SER A 17 -2.66 5.41 -6.52
N ASN A 18 -1.50 4.86 -6.21
CA ASN A 18 -0.55 5.41 -5.24
C ASN A 18 0.90 5.37 -5.73
N GLN A 19 1.45 4.20 -6.07
CA GLN A 19 2.86 4.03 -6.45
C GLN A 19 3.31 4.97 -7.59
N PRO A 20 2.51 5.23 -8.65
CA PRO A 20 2.90 6.15 -9.71
C PRO A 20 3.18 7.59 -9.23
N HIS A 21 2.55 8.04 -8.14
CA HIS A 21 2.83 9.35 -7.56
C HIS A 21 4.19 9.37 -6.84
N PHE A 22 4.55 8.28 -6.17
CA PHE A 22 5.88 8.12 -5.57
C PHE A 22 6.97 8.04 -6.65
N ASP A 23 6.71 7.32 -7.75
CA ASP A 23 7.64 7.21 -8.88
C ASP A 23 7.93 8.59 -9.51
N GLN A 24 6.91 9.44 -9.65
CA GLN A 24 7.07 10.81 -10.16
C GLN A 24 7.94 11.67 -9.23
N VAL A 25 7.75 11.54 -7.91
CA VAL A 25 8.56 12.26 -6.94
C VAL A 25 10.00 11.76 -6.93
N GLU A 26 10.22 10.45 -7.02
CA GLU A 26 11.57 9.89 -7.17
C GLU A 26 12.24 10.42 -8.44
N ALA A 27 11.56 10.38 -9.59
CA ALA A 27 12.10 10.92 -10.84
C ALA A 27 12.49 12.40 -10.72
N ARG A 28 11.68 13.19 -10.01
CA ARG A 28 11.99 14.61 -9.77
C ARG A 28 13.15 14.80 -8.80
N LEU A 29 13.32 13.94 -7.81
CA LEU A 29 14.50 13.93 -6.95
C LEU A 29 15.77 13.66 -7.76
N LEU A 30 15.73 12.72 -8.71
CA LEU A 30 16.86 12.43 -9.59
C LEU A 30 17.29 13.67 -10.37
N GLU A 31 16.34 14.47 -10.86
CA GLU A 31 16.64 15.73 -11.55
C GLU A 31 17.28 16.77 -10.61
N ILE A 32 16.76 16.92 -9.38
CA ILE A 32 17.31 17.84 -8.38
C ILE A 32 18.77 17.47 -8.07
N LEU A 33 19.04 16.17 -7.90
CA LEU A 33 20.35 15.65 -7.52
C LEU A 33 21.26 15.29 -8.70
N ALA A 34 20.86 15.57 -9.95
CA ALA A 34 21.65 15.22 -11.14
C ALA A 34 23.03 15.89 -11.19
N HIS A 35 23.23 16.98 -10.43
CA HIS A 35 24.50 17.68 -10.31
C HIS A 35 25.49 17.00 -9.34
N CYS A 36 25.04 16.04 -8.52
CA CYS A 36 25.87 15.38 -7.50
C CYS A 36 26.19 13.91 -7.82
N ALA A 37 25.30 13.17 -8.48
CA ALA A 37 25.53 11.77 -8.86
C ALA A 37 24.66 11.37 -10.07
N ASP A 38 25.00 10.24 -10.70
CA ASP A 38 24.14 9.66 -11.73
C ASP A 38 22.85 9.05 -11.14
N PRO A 39 21.80 8.86 -11.96
CA PRO A 39 20.52 8.34 -11.49
C PRO A 39 20.59 7.00 -10.74
N ALA A 40 21.44 6.08 -11.18
CA ALA A 40 21.54 4.76 -10.56
C ALA A 40 22.10 4.87 -9.13
N ARG A 41 23.12 5.71 -8.95
CA ARG A 41 23.70 5.97 -7.63
C ARG A 41 22.73 6.67 -6.69
N ILE A 42 21.93 7.62 -7.19
CA ILE A 42 20.92 8.32 -6.38
C ILE A 42 19.84 7.34 -5.91
N THR A 43 19.27 6.54 -6.83
CA THR A 43 18.24 5.54 -6.50
C THR A 43 18.78 4.47 -5.53
N GLU A 44 20.02 4.01 -5.71
CA GLU A 44 20.65 3.07 -4.76
C GLU A 44 20.73 3.68 -3.35
N GLN A 45 21.23 4.91 -3.23
CA GLN A 45 21.36 5.59 -1.95
C GLN A 45 19.99 5.85 -1.31
N LEU A 46 19.01 6.31 -2.10
CA LEU A 46 17.65 6.53 -1.63
C LEU A 46 17.03 5.24 -1.09
N ASN A 47 17.17 4.12 -1.81
CA ASN A 47 16.66 2.83 -1.36
C ASN A 47 17.34 2.35 -0.07
N GLN A 48 18.64 2.57 0.07
CA GLN A 48 19.37 2.24 1.30
C GLN A 48 18.85 3.05 2.49
N VAL A 49 18.72 4.37 2.33
CA VAL A 49 18.22 5.27 3.38
C VAL A 49 16.76 4.93 3.75
N GLN A 50 15.90 4.68 2.77
CA GLN A 50 14.52 4.24 3.01
C GLN A 50 14.47 2.96 3.85
N ARG A 51 15.23 1.91 3.49
CA ARG A 51 15.27 0.65 4.26
C ARG A 51 15.69 0.86 5.71
N GLN A 52 16.65 1.75 5.95
CA GLN A 52 17.11 2.07 7.30
C GLN A 52 16.02 2.80 8.09
N ASN A 53 15.38 3.79 7.46
CA ASN A 53 14.40 4.66 8.09
C ASN A 53 13.02 4.01 8.31
N MET A 54 12.64 2.99 7.55
CA MET A 54 11.38 2.27 7.76
C MET A 54 11.23 1.73 9.19
N LYS A 55 12.33 1.34 9.84
CA LYS A 55 12.32 0.86 11.23
C LYS A 55 12.00 1.95 12.25
N LEU A 56 12.19 3.22 11.89
CA LEU A 56 12.06 4.38 12.76
C LEU A 56 10.78 5.18 12.44
N PHE A 57 10.55 5.45 11.17
CA PHE A 57 9.47 6.31 10.69
C PHE A 57 8.30 5.53 10.08
N GLY A 58 8.45 4.22 9.89
CA GLY A 58 7.46 3.40 9.20
C GLY A 58 7.33 3.76 7.72
N TYR A 59 6.10 3.64 7.22
CA TYR A 59 5.73 3.73 5.81
C TYR A 59 4.97 5.03 5.50
N GLY A 60 5.01 5.46 4.24
CA GLY A 60 4.21 6.58 3.73
C GLY A 60 5.02 7.84 3.39
N ALA A 61 4.31 8.87 2.90
CA ALA A 61 4.92 10.05 2.28
C ALA A 61 5.85 10.83 3.22
N LYS A 62 5.54 10.90 4.53
CA LYS A 62 6.39 11.59 5.52
C LYS A 62 7.74 10.90 5.69
N SER A 63 7.73 9.57 5.81
CA SER A 63 8.95 8.74 5.90
C SER A 63 9.78 8.90 4.63
N PHE A 64 9.13 8.83 3.46
CA PHE A 64 9.79 9.02 2.17
C PHE A 64 10.42 10.41 2.02
N MET A 65 9.70 11.47 2.39
CA MET A 65 10.20 12.85 2.38
C MET A 65 11.43 13.03 3.26
N LEU A 66 11.44 12.47 4.46
CA LEU A 66 12.60 12.50 5.36
C LEU A 66 13.79 11.74 4.76
N SER A 67 13.55 10.57 4.18
CA SER A 67 14.58 9.80 3.49
C SER A 67 15.17 10.54 2.30
N MET A 68 14.36 11.23 1.49
CA MET A 68 14.87 12.04 0.38
C MET A 68 15.78 13.19 0.86
N ILE A 69 15.40 13.87 1.94
CA ILE A 69 16.21 14.94 2.56
C ILE A 69 17.55 14.37 3.04
N GLU A 70 17.52 13.24 3.75
CA GLU A 70 18.72 12.58 4.25
C GLU A 70 19.63 12.11 3.10
N THR A 71 19.05 11.52 2.05
CA THR A 71 19.79 11.14 0.83
C THR A 71 20.45 12.35 0.19
N ALA A 72 19.74 13.48 0.05
CA ALA A 72 20.30 14.70 -0.52
C ALA A 72 21.46 15.25 0.34
N ILE A 73 21.33 15.24 1.67
CA ILE A 73 22.41 15.65 2.59
C ILE A 73 23.63 14.74 2.42
N GLN A 74 23.43 13.41 2.35
CA GLN A 74 24.51 12.44 2.24
C GLN A 74 25.24 12.52 0.89
N LEU A 75 24.51 12.62 -0.22
CA LEU A 75 25.11 12.67 -1.57
C LEU A 75 25.84 13.97 -1.88
N THR A 76 25.48 15.06 -1.18
CA THR A 76 26.10 16.38 -1.39
C THR A 76 27.20 16.69 -0.38
N ASP A 77 27.59 15.75 0.48
CA ASP A 77 28.49 15.99 1.62
C ASP A 77 28.03 17.19 2.48
N SER A 78 26.74 17.24 2.80
CA SER A 78 26.08 18.33 3.54
C SER A 78 26.08 19.71 2.84
N LYS A 79 26.29 19.76 1.52
CA LYS A 79 26.26 21.00 0.73
C LYS A 79 24.94 21.26 0.02
N VAL A 80 23.94 20.37 0.17
CA VAL A 80 22.58 20.59 -0.32
C VAL A 80 22.06 21.95 0.13
N THR A 81 21.50 22.70 -0.80
CA THR A 81 21.03 24.06 -0.56
C THR A 81 19.67 24.05 0.14
N GLY A 82 19.36 25.13 0.86
CA GLY A 82 18.03 25.31 1.44
C GLY A 82 16.91 25.30 0.39
N LEU A 83 17.22 25.70 -0.85
CA LEU A 83 16.27 25.65 -1.97
C LEU A 83 15.93 24.21 -2.36
N GLU A 84 16.93 23.34 -2.50
CA GLU A 84 16.73 21.93 -2.85
C GLU A 84 15.98 21.19 -1.73
N ILE A 85 16.32 21.45 -0.48
CA ILE A 85 15.56 20.92 0.67
C ILE A 85 14.10 21.38 0.62
N GLN A 86 13.85 22.65 0.31
CA GLN A 86 12.48 23.18 0.19
C GLN A 86 11.72 22.49 -0.96
N GLN A 87 12.36 22.25 -2.11
CA GLN A 87 11.77 21.51 -3.22
C GLN A 87 11.39 20.08 -2.80
N ILE A 88 12.27 19.37 -2.08
CA ILE A 88 11.99 18.02 -1.56
C ILE A 88 10.81 18.03 -0.58
N LEU A 89 10.76 19.02 0.33
CA LEU A 89 9.65 19.19 1.27
C LEU A 89 8.33 19.43 0.54
N ASP A 90 8.32 20.24 -0.51
CA ASP A 90 7.10 20.55 -1.25
C ASP A 90 6.61 19.34 -2.05
N MET A 91 7.50 18.59 -2.70
CA MET A 91 7.15 17.30 -3.33
C MET A 91 6.55 16.30 -2.32
N GLY A 92 7.13 16.20 -1.12
CA GLY A 92 6.60 15.35 -0.06
C GLY A 92 5.21 15.79 0.44
N LYS A 93 4.93 17.11 0.48
CA LYS A 93 3.60 17.63 0.79
C LYS A 93 2.60 17.37 -0.33
N ASP A 94 3.03 17.38 -1.57
CA ASP A 94 2.19 17.06 -2.71
C ASP A 94 1.74 15.60 -2.66
N LEU A 95 2.61 14.67 -2.24
CA LEU A 95 2.23 13.28 -1.93
C LEU A 95 1.18 13.15 -0.83
N LEU A 96 1.04 14.14 0.06
CA LEU A 96 -0.01 14.13 1.09
C LEU A 96 -1.34 14.72 0.59
N ARG A 97 -1.36 15.35 -0.60
CA ARG A 97 -2.48 16.19 -1.07
C ARG A 97 -2.98 15.84 -2.46
N TYR A 98 -2.32 14.95 -3.18
CA TYR A 98 -2.77 14.53 -4.51
C TYR A 98 -4.22 14.01 -4.45
N PRO A 99 -5.00 14.24 -5.54
CA PRO A 99 -6.38 13.80 -5.60
C PRO A 99 -6.47 12.28 -5.54
N ILE A 100 -7.44 11.76 -4.77
CA ILE A 100 -7.65 10.32 -4.66
C ILE A 100 -8.85 9.94 -5.51
N GLU A 101 -8.59 9.26 -6.61
CA GLU A 101 -9.61 8.75 -7.52
C GLU A 101 -9.69 7.22 -7.40
N PRO A 102 -10.86 6.65 -7.11
CA PRO A 102 -11.02 5.19 -7.10
C PRO A 102 -10.65 4.57 -8.45
N LEU A 103 -9.97 3.42 -8.42
CA LEU A 103 -9.66 2.66 -9.62
C LEU A 103 -10.94 2.17 -10.32
N PRO A 104 -10.90 1.91 -11.64
CA PRO A 104 -12.03 1.35 -12.36
C PRO A 104 -12.60 0.10 -11.69
N GLY A 105 -13.92 0.03 -11.53
CA GLY A 105 -14.62 -1.11 -10.93
C GLY A 105 -14.65 -1.12 -9.39
N VAL A 106 -13.88 -0.28 -8.69
CA VAL A 106 -13.86 -0.26 -7.21
C VAL A 106 -15.24 0.04 -6.63
N VAL A 107 -15.86 1.14 -7.06
CA VAL A 107 -17.19 1.54 -6.55
C VAL A 107 -18.25 0.48 -6.87
N GLU A 108 -18.19 -0.14 -8.06
CA GLU A 108 -19.09 -1.22 -8.49
C GLU A 108 -18.96 -2.43 -7.56
N VAL A 109 -17.74 -2.89 -7.31
CA VAL A 109 -17.45 -4.06 -6.47
C VAL A 109 -17.86 -3.81 -5.02
N LEU A 110 -17.49 -2.67 -4.44
CA LEU A 110 -17.84 -2.33 -3.05
C LEU A 110 -19.37 -2.24 -2.88
N THR A 111 -20.06 -1.63 -3.85
CA THR A 111 -21.54 -1.53 -3.84
C THR A 111 -22.18 -2.92 -3.86
N GLU A 112 -21.73 -3.79 -4.77
CA GLU A 112 -22.29 -5.13 -4.93
C GLU A 112 -22.01 -6.01 -3.71
N LEU A 113 -20.82 -5.96 -3.12
CA LEU A 113 -20.49 -6.71 -1.92
C LEU A 113 -21.33 -6.27 -0.71
N ARG A 114 -21.55 -4.96 -0.53
CA ARG A 114 -22.48 -4.45 0.49
C ARG A 114 -23.90 -4.91 0.23
N ARG A 115 -24.36 -4.91 -1.03
CA ARG A 115 -25.70 -5.39 -1.42
C ARG A 115 -25.90 -6.87 -1.08
N ARG A 116 -24.85 -7.68 -1.16
CA ARG A 116 -24.83 -9.09 -0.74
C ARG A 116 -24.78 -9.29 0.78
N GLY A 117 -24.61 -8.21 1.55
CA GLY A 117 -24.60 -8.24 3.01
C GLY A 117 -23.23 -8.53 3.64
N HIS A 118 -22.15 -8.45 2.86
CA HIS A 118 -20.79 -8.59 3.40
C HIS A 118 -20.39 -7.37 4.22
N ARG A 119 -19.53 -7.59 5.22
CA ARG A 119 -18.87 -6.53 5.97
C ARG A 119 -17.55 -6.20 5.31
N LEU A 120 -17.26 -4.93 5.10
CA LEU A 120 -16.07 -4.48 4.39
C LEU A 120 -15.09 -3.81 5.35
N MET A 121 -13.80 -4.04 5.12
CA MET A 121 -12.70 -3.46 5.87
C MET A 121 -11.67 -2.86 4.92
N VAL A 122 -11.18 -1.66 5.21
CA VAL A 122 -9.88 -1.22 4.70
C VAL A 122 -8.80 -1.73 5.65
N LEU A 123 -7.81 -2.44 5.14
CA LEU A 123 -6.63 -2.85 5.88
C LEU A 123 -5.39 -2.37 5.13
N THR A 124 -4.71 -1.35 5.65
CA THR A 124 -3.60 -0.68 4.95
C THR A 124 -2.38 -0.47 5.86
N LYS A 125 -1.20 -0.38 5.26
CA LYS A 125 0.02 0.09 5.93
C LYS A 125 0.19 1.60 5.73
N GLY A 126 0.88 2.25 6.65
CA GLY A 126 1.27 3.65 6.46
C GLY A 126 1.02 4.55 7.66
N ASP A 127 1.18 5.84 7.41
CA ASP A 127 0.87 6.89 8.38
C ASP A 127 -0.65 6.97 8.59
N LEU A 128 -1.06 6.94 9.86
CA LEU A 128 -2.47 6.96 10.27
C LEU A 128 -3.23 8.14 9.65
N PHE A 129 -2.70 9.35 9.79
CA PHE A 129 -3.37 10.55 9.32
C PHE A 129 -3.46 10.62 7.80
N ASP A 130 -2.40 10.20 7.10
CA ASP A 130 -2.40 10.14 5.64
C ASP A 130 -3.44 9.15 5.11
N GLN A 131 -3.48 7.92 5.66
CA GLN A 131 -4.43 6.90 5.22
C GLN A 131 -5.89 7.27 5.52
N GLU A 132 -6.18 7.84 6.69
CA GLU A 132 -7.51 8.38 7.00
C GLU A 132 -7.89 9.51 6.04
N SER A 133 -6.95 10.42 5.75
CA SER A 133 -7.20 11.50 4.80
C SER A 133 -7.43 10.98 3.38
N LYS A 134 -6.67 9.98 2.92
CA LYS A 134 -6.85 9.38 1.59
C LYS A 134 -8.23 8.73 1.46
N LEU A 135 -8.65 7.96 2.46
CA LEU A 135 -9.98 7.34 2.49
C LEU A 135 -11.11 8.37 2.49
N ALA A 136 -10.97 9.47 3.23
CA ALA A 136 -11.95 10.54 3.22
C ALA A 136 -12.02 11.24 1.84
N ARG A 137 -10.87 11.52 1.22
CA ARG A 137 -10.80 12.20 -0.09
C ARG A 137 -11.22 11.30 -1.26
N SER A 138 -11.10 9.97 -1.13
CA SER A 138 -11.55 9.02 -2.15
C SER A 138 -13.07 8.92 -2.27
N GLY A 139 -13.80 9.36 -1.23
CA GLY A 139 -15.25 9.19 -1.13
C GLY A 139 -15.69 7.75 -0.85
N LEU A 140 -14.75 6.83 -0.53
CA LEU A 140 -15.07 5.43 -0.30
C LEU A 140 -15.41 5.09 1.15
N GLY A 141 -15.23 6.02 2.09
CA GLY A 141 -15.38 5.77 3.53
C GLY A 141 -16.72 5.13 3.92
N GLU A 142 -17.83 5.53 3.31
CA GLU A 142 -19.16 4.99 3.62
C GLU A 142 -19.34 3.51 3.23
N PHE A 143 -18.46 2.97 2.40
CA PHE A 143 -18.51 1.54 2.04
C PHE A 143 -17.93 0.63 3.11
N PHE A 144 -17.09 1.15 4.01
CA PHE A 144 -16.32 0.31 4.93
C PHE A 144 -16.86 0.36 6.35
N ASP A 145 -17.04 -0.81 6.95
CA ASP A 145 -17.46 -0.96 8.33
C ASP A 145 -16.26 -0.87 9.30
N TYR A 146 -15.05 -1.14 8.80
CA TYR A 146 -13.80 -1.07 9.55
C TYR A 146 -12.68 -0.42 8.75
N VAL A 147 -11.82 0.29 9.45
CA VAL A 147 -10.56 0.84 8.93
C VAL A 147 -9.46 0.44 9.89
N GLU A 148 -8.54 -0.41 9.43
CA GLU A 148 -7.39 -0.87 10.19
C GLU A 148 -6.12 -0.37 9.49
N ILE A 149 -5.42 0.54 10.15
CA ILE A 149 -4.14 1.07 9.68
C ILE A 149 -3.05 0.46 10.56
N VAL A 150 -2.20 -0.36 9.97
CA VAL A 150 -1.22 -1.19 10.69
C VAL A 150 0.20 -0.79 10.34
N SER A 151 1.12 -1.02 11.28
CA SER A 151 2.55 -0.78 11.04
C SER A 151 3.15 -1.78 10.07
N GLU A 152 2.71 -3.04 10.09
CA GLU A 152 3.17 -4.08 9.17
C GLU A 152 2.03 -5.06 8.87
N LYS A 153 2.07 -5.68 7.70
CA LYS A 153 1.15 -6.75 7.29
C LYS A 153 1.88 -8.09 7.31
N ASP A 154 2.15 -8.57 8.51
CA ASP A 154 2.75 -9.88 8.76
C ASP A 154 1.74 -10.88 9.35
N GLU A 155 2.11 -12.16 9.41
CA GLU A 155 1.26 -13.22 9.97
C GLU A 155 0.75 -12.86 11.38
N ALA A 156 1.63 -12.30 12.23
CA ALA A 156 1.27 -11.90 13.59
C ALA A 156 0.18 -10.81 13.60
N THR A 157 0.26 -9.84 12.69
CA THR A 157 -0.75 -8.78 12.57
C THR A 157 -2.07 -9.32 12.04
N TYR A 158 -2.06 -10.16 11.00
CA TYR A 158 -3.27 -10.81 10.54
C TYR A 158 -3.91 -11.67 11.62
N GLN A 159 -3.15 -12.50 12.35
CA GLN A 159 -3.66 -13.30 13.47
C GLN A 159 -4.37 -12.45 14.53
N ARG A 160 -3.78 -11.32 14.92
CA ARG A 160 -4.40 -10.38 15.89
C ARG A 160 -5.71 -9.82 15.35
N LEU A 161 -5.75 -9.40 14.08
CA LEU A 161 -6.94 -8.83 13.46
C LEU A 161 -8.05 -9.88 13.31
N LEU A 162 -7.72 -11.06 12.78
CA LEU A 162 -8.64 -12.18 12.63
C LEU A 162 -9.28 -12.56 13.98
N THR A 163 -8.47 -12.59 15.05
CA THR A 163 -8.97 -12.81 16.41
C THR A 163 -9.88 -11.67 16.89
N ARG A 164 -9.46 -10.41 16.71
CA ARG A 164 -10.24 -9.21 17.11
C ARG A 164 -11.63 -9.19 16.48
N TYR A 165 -11.73 -9.61 15.22
CA TYR A 165 -12.96 -9.59 14.45
C TYR A 165 -13.73 -10.92 14.46
N ASN A 166 -13.26 -11.92 15.21
CA ASN A 166 -13.81 -13.28 15.25
C ASN A 166 -13.96 -13.90 13.84
N ALA A 167 -12.98 -13.66 12.96
CA ALA A 167 -12.98 -14.19 11.61
C ALA A 167 -12.62 -15.68 11.60
N LEU A 168 -13.49 -16.50 11.04
CA LEU A 168 -13.25 -17.93 10.86
C LEU A 168 -12.64 -18.23 9.48
N PRO A 169 -11.86 -19.32 9.34
CA PRO A 169 -11.41 -19.79 8.03
C PRO A 169 -12.59 -19.94 7.06
N GLY A 170 -12.47 -19.35 5.88
CA GLY A 170 -13.52 -19.33 4.85
C GLY A 170 -14.51 -18.16 4.95
N GLU A 171 -14.54 -17.42 6.07
CA GLU A 171 -15.38 -16.23 6.28
C GLU A 171 -14.60 -14.91 6.21
N PHE A 172 -13.29 -14.99 5.96
CA PHE A 172 -12.44 -13.83 5.72
C PHE A 172 -11.72 -13.93 4.38
N PHE A 173 -11.72 -12.80 3.67
CA PHE A 173 -11.01 -12.61 2.41
C PHE A 173 -10.13 -11.38 2.51
N MET A 174 -8.86 -11.49 2.12
CA MET A 174 -8.00 -10.33 1.87
C MET A 174 -7.86 -10.12 0.37
N ILE A 175 -8.07 -8.89 -0.09
CA ILE A 175 -7.96 -8.48 -1.49
C ILE A 175 -6.90 -7.38 -1.56
N GLY A 176 -5.87 -7.57 -2.38
CA GLY A 176 -4.81 -6.57 -2.51
C GLY A 176 -3.85 -6.82 -3.66
N ASN A 177 -3.05 -5.82 -3.97
CA ASN A 177 -2.07 -5.87 -5.04
C ASN A 177 -0.71 -6.45 -4.62
N SER A 178 -0.38 -6.44 -3.32
CA SER A 178 0.92 -6.90 -2.87
C SER A 178 0.90 -8.39 -2.54
N LEU A 179 1.63 -9.18 -3.33
CA LEU A 179 1.88 -10.58 -3.00
C LEU A 179 2.56 -10.73 -1.63
N LYS A 180 3.46 -9.82 -1.25
CA LYS A 180 4.20 -9.89 0.01
C LYS A 180 3.35 -9.56 1.22
N SER A 181 2.51 -8.53 1.14
CA SER A 181 1.81 -7.96 2.30
C SER A 181 0.34 -8.38 2.39
N ASP A 182 -0.32 -8.61 1.26
CA ASP A 182 -1.75 -8.91 1.23
C ASP A 182 -2.03 -10.39 1.06
N ILE A 183 -1.15 -11.10 0.35
CA ILE A 183 -1.40 -12.48 -0.08
C ILE A 183 -0.64 -13.49 0.76
N LEU A 184 0.69 -13.41 0.76
CA LEU A 184 1.57 -14.37 1.44
C LEU A 184 1.18 -14.63 2.90
N PRO A 185 1.09 -13.61 3.78
CA PRO A 185 0.78 -13.85 5.19
C PRO A 185 -0.63 -14.40 5.42
N VAL A 186 -1.59 -14.07 4.56
CA VAL A 186 -2.98 -14.55 4.67
C VAL A 186 -3.07 -16.01 4.23
N ALA A 187 -2.41 -16.36 3.12
CA ALA A 187 -2.35 -17.72 2.60
C ALA A 187 -1.61 -18.67 3.57
N GLN A 188 -0.53 -18.21 4.20
CA GLN A 188 0.19 -18.96 5.24
C GLN A 188 -0.69 -19.31 6.45
N LEU A 189 -1.64 -18.44 6.79
CA LEU A 189 -2.61 -18.68 7.86
C LEU A 189 -3.80 -19.55 7.42
N GLY A 190 -3.86 -19.97 6.16
CA GLY A 190 -4.96 -20.78 5.61
C GLY A 190 -6.24 -19.99 5.34
N PHE A 191 -6.15 -18.66 5.24
CA PHE A 191 -7.27 -17.79 4.88
C PHE A 191 -7.30 -17.49 3.39
N ARG A 192 -8.44 -17.01 2.89
CA ARG A 192 -8.60 -16.71 1.47
C ARG A 192 -7.96 -15.37 1.13
N ALA A 193 -7.09 -15.39 0.13
CA ALA A 193 -6.47 -14.20 -0.43
C ALA A 193 -6.77 -14.10 -1.93
N VAL A 194 -7.02 -12.89 -2.41
CA VAL A 194 -7.23 -12.58 -3.82
C VAL A 194 -6.23 -11.51 -4.25
N HIS A 195 -5.31 -11.89 -5.11
CA HIS A 195 -4.31 -11.02 -5.71
C HIS A 195 -4.92 -10.28 -6.90
N VAL A 196 -4.90 -8.95 -6.83
CA VAL A 196 -5.33 -8.04 -7.89
C VAL A 196 -4.11 -7.23 -8.30
N PRO A 197 -3.36 -7.63 -9.35
CA PRO A 197 -2.10 -6.98 -9.69
C PRO A 197 -2.33 -5.54 -10.11
N PHE A 198 -1.46 -4.65 -9.65
CA PHE A 198 -1.34 -3.29 -10.16
C PHE A 198 -0.10 -3.18 -11.06
N HIS A 199 -0.14 -2.29 -12.05
CA HIS A 199 0.92 -2.18 -13.05
C HIS A 199 2.24 -1.62 -12.50
N ALA A 200 2.18 -0.95 -11.34
CA ALA A 200 3.33 -0.46 -10.60
C ALA A 200 3.36 -1.14 -9.22
N THR A 201 4.52 -1.65 -8.82
CA THR A 201 4.68 -2.27 -7.50
C THR A 201 5.93 -1.72 -6.85
N TRP A 202 5.79 -1.29 -5.60
CA TRP A 202 6.91 -0.81 -4.81
C TRP A 202 8.02 -1.86 -4.70
N ILE A 203 9.27 -1.44 -4.82
CA ILE A 203 10.41 -2.37 -4.85
C ILE A 203 10.50 -3.22 -3.57
N PHE A 204 10.08 -2.71 -2.41
CA PHE A 204 10.11 -3.47 -1.16
C PHE A 204 8.88 -4.37 -0.94
N GLU A 205 7.91 -4.37 -1.87
CA GLU A 205 6.77 -5.31 -1.90
C GLU A 205 7.03 -6.51 -2.81
N HIS A 206 8.19 -6.58 -3.47
CA HIS A 206 8.57 -7.76 -4.22
C HIS A 206 8.78 -8.96 -3.30
N VAL A 207 8.30 -10.12 -3.76
CA VAL A 207 8.43 -11.40 -3.07
C VAL A 207 9.11 -12.40 -4.01
N ASP A 208 10.02 -13.20 -3.44
CA ASP A 208 10.65 -14.30 -4.18
C ASP A 208 9.60 -15.36 -4.52
N PRO A 209 9.50 -15.83 -5.78
CA PRO A 209 8.49 -16.82 -6.18
C PRO A 209 8.49 -18.10 -5.32
N GLU A 210 9.65 -18.53 -4.84
CA GLU A 210 9.83 -19.70 -3.97
C GLU A 210 8.99 -19.59 -2.68
N LYS A 211 8.74 -18.38 -2.17
CA LYS A 211 7.91 -18.16 -0.97
C LYS A 211 6.42 -18.39 -1.20
N LEU A 212 5.99 -18.42 -2.46
CA LEU A 212 4.60 -18.66 -2.84
C LEU A 212 4.34 -20.14 -3.16
N GLU A 213 5.38 -20.98 -3.20
CA GLU A 213 5.24 -22.40 -3.53
C GLU A 213 4.35 -23.13 -2.51
N GLY A 214 3.36 -23.87 -3.01
CA GLY A 214 2.45 -24.65 -2.18
C GLY A 214 1.37 -23.83 -1.45
N LEU A 215 1.31 -22.51 -1.65
CA LEU A 215 0.26 -21.66 -1.10
C LEU A 215 -0.90 -21.52 -2.09
N GLU A 216 -2.12 -21.60 -1.57
CA GLU A 216 -3.34 -21.39 -2.36
C GLU A 216 -3.85 -19.95 -2.20
N PHE A 217 -4.00 -19.26 -3.33
CA PHE A 217 -4.67 -17.97 -3.42
C PHE A 217 -5.28 -17.80 -4.81
N HIS A 218 -6.24 -16.89 -4.95
CA HIS A 218 -6.82 -16.55 -6.26
C HIS A 218 -6.07 -15.37 -6.87
N ALA A 219 -5.79 -15.43 -8.17
CA ALA A 219 -5.31 -14.27 -8.91
C ALA A 219 -6.37 -13.86 -9.93
N VAL A 220 -6.67 -12.57 -10.00
CA VAL A 220 -7.58 -11.98 -10.98
C VAL A 220 -6.85 -10.92 -11.78
N THR A 221 -7.37 -10.52 -12.94
CA THR A 221 -6.79 -9.42 -13.73
C THR A 221 -7.54 -8.11 -13.54
N ASP A 222 -8.79 -8.21 -13.12
CA ASP A 222 -9.67 -7.08 -12.85
C ASP A 222 -10.38 -7.27 -11.51
N LEU A 223 -10.52 -6.20 -10.73
CA LEU A 223 -11.15 -6.24 -9.42
C LEU A 223 -12.58 -6.78 -9.46
N ARG A 224 -13.32 -6.59 -10.57
CA ARG A 224 -14.70 -7.07 -10.74
C ARG A 224 -14.81 -8.59 -10.71
N GLU A 225 -13.73 -9.32 -11.05
CA GLU A 225 -13.71 -10.78 -10.99
C GLU A 225 -13.86 -11.32 -9.56
N VAL A 226 -13.52 -10.52 -8.53
CA VAL A 226 -13.75 -10.86 -7.12
C VAL A 226 -15.21 -11.22 -6.85
N LEU A 227 -16.14 -10.58 -7.56
CA LEU A 227 -17.57 -10.83 -7.38
C LEU A 227 -17.98 -12.27 -7.75
N GLY A 228 -17.17 -12.98 -8.53
CA GLY A 228 -17.37 -14.41 -8.82
C GLY A 228 -16.74 -15.34 -7.79
N LEU A 229 -15.84 -14.82 -6.94
CA LEU A 229 -15.09 -15.58 -5.94
C LEU A 229 -15.73 -15.48 -4.54
N VAL A 230 -16.44 -14.39 -4.27
CA VAL A 230 -17.08 -14.12 -2.99
C VAL A 230 -18.60 -14.30 -3.11
N CYS A 231 -19.12 -15.37 -2.49
CA CYS A 231 -20.53 -15.80 -2.54
C CYS A 231 -21.39 -15.22 -1.42
#